data_AF-A0A8T0SWP0-F1
#
_entry.id   AF-A0A8T0SWP0-F1
#
_cell.length_a   1.000
_cell.length_b   1.000
_cell.length_c   1.000
_cell.angle_alpha   90.00
_cell.angle_beta   90.00
_cell.angle_gamma   90.00
#
_symmetry.space_group_name_H-M   'P 1'
#
loop_
_entity.id
_entity.type
_entity.pdbx_description
1 polymer ?
#
loop_
_entity_poly.entity_id
_entity_poly.type
_entity_poly.pdbx_seq_one_letter_code
_entity_poly.pdbx_strand_id
1 'polypeptide(L)'
;MAPNIYCCGAGTAADTEAVTDMVSSQLQLHRYATGRESRVVTALTLLKSHLFKYQGHVSAALVLGGVDCTGPHLHTVYPHGSTDTLPFATMGSGSLAAMSVFESKYKEGLTREEGIQLVADAIRAGIFNDLGSGSNVDVCVITKGKTEYLRNYELPNPRTYVSSKGYSFTKGQTEVLSAKIIPLKQKVEVAEGGDAMEE
;
A
#
# COMPACT_ATOMS: atom_id res chain seq x y z
N MET A 1 -6.86 -2.88 -4.56
CA MET A 1 -7.07 -4.31 -4.89
C MET A 1 -8.48 -4.74 -4.48
N ALA A 2 -8.73 -6.02 -4.17
CA ALA A 2 -10.04 -6.53 -3.75
C ALA A 2 -10.12 -6.67 -2.20
N PRO A 3 -11.30 -6.79 -1.58
CA PRO A 3 -11.45 -6.91 -0.13
C PRO A 3 -10.68 -8.07 0.51
N ASN A 4 -10.40 -9.12 -0.27
CA ASN A 4 -9.70 -10.34 0.12
C ASN A 4 -8.27 -10.45 -0.44
N ILE A 5 -7.77 -9.42 -1.13
CA ILE A 5 -6.49 -9.41 -1.83
C ILE A 5 -5.78 -8.07 -1.57
N TYR A 6 -4.56 -8.12 -1.05
CA TYR A 6 -3.68 -6.95 -0.94
C TYR A 6 -2.41 -7.13 -1.77
N CYS A 7 -1.78 -6.01 -2.07
CA CYS A 7 -0.54 -5.98 -2.82
C CYS A 7 0.40 -4.96 -2.18
N CYS A 8 1.64 -5.37 -1.94
CA CYS A 8 2.71 -4.49 -1.50
C CYS A 8 3.57 -4.14 -2.72
N GLY A 9 3.90 -2.86 -2.88
CA GLY A 9 4.73 -2.35 -3.98
C GLY A 9 6.15 -2.03 -3.56
N ALA A 10 7.10 -2.33 -4.43
CA ALA A 10 8.51 -1.94 -4.36
C ALA A 10 8.98 -1.49 -5.75
N GLY A 11 10.07 -0.73 -5.81
CA GLY A 11 10.58 -0.13 -7.05
C GLY A 11 10.04 1.29 -7.25
N THR A 12 9.64 1.64 -8.47
CA THR A 12 9.14 2.98 -8.78
C THR A 12 7.75 3.17 -8.19
N ALA A 13 7.61 4.07 -7.21
CA ALA A 13 6.34 4.29 -6.50
C ALA A 13 5.16 4.59 -7.43
N ALA A 14 5.35 5.52 -8.38
CA ALA A 14 4.32 5.90 -9.35
C ALA A 14 3.84 4.72 -10.21
N ASP A 15 4.77 3.86 -10.63
CA ASP A 15 4.43 2.66 -11.42
C ASP A 15 3.64 1.67 -10.58
N THR A 16 4.05 1.43 -9.33
CA THR A 16 3.35 0.50 -8.44
C THR A 16 1.93 0.97 -8.14
N GLU A 17 1.72 2.26 -7.87
CA GLU A 17 0.40 2.84 -7.59
C GLU A 17 -0.49 2.75 -8.83
N ALA A 18 -0.03 3.24 -9.98
CA ALA A 18 -0.83 3.24 -11.20
C ALA A 18 -1.22 1.81 -11.65
N VAL A 19 -0.30 0.86 -11.59
CA VAL A 19 -0.57 -0.54 -11.97
C VAL A 19 -1.55 -1.19 -10.99
N THR A 20 -1.36 -0.98 -9.69
CA THR A 20 -2.24 -1.59 -8.67
C THR A 20 -3.65 -1.01 -8.72
N ASP A 21 -3.81 0.29 -8.98
CA ASP A 21 -5.11 0.95 -9.14
C ASP A 21 -5.85 0.50 -10.41
N MET A 22 -5.12 0.36 -11.52
CA MET A 22 -5.67 -0.17 -12.76
C MET A 22 -6.20 -1.60 -12.55
N VAL A 23 -5.40 -2.49 -11.95
CA VAL A 23 -5.83 -3.87 -11.67
C VAL A 23 -6.96 -3.91 -10.65
N SER A 24 -6.93 -3.04 -9.63
CA SER A 24 -8.02 -2.91 -8.65
C SER A 24 -9.36 -2.59 -9.33
N SER A 25 -9.35 -1.65 -10.28
CA SER A 25 -10.53 -1.26 -11.05
C SER A 25 -11.05 -2.41 -11.92
N GLN A 26 -10.16 -3.12 -12.62
CA GLN A 26 -10.53 -4.29 -13.42
C GLN A 26 -11.11 -5.43 -12.58
N LEU A 27 -10.54 -5.70 -11.41
CA LEU A 27 -11.06 -6.69 -10.46
C LEU A 27 -12.43 -6.30 -9.94
N GLN A 28 -12.67 -5.01 -9.69
CA GLN A 28 -13.98 -4.52 -9.27
C GLN A 28 -15.04 -4.74 -10.36
N LEU A 29 -14.75 -4.38 -11.61
CA LEU A 29 -15.63 -4.65 -12.74
C LEU A 29 -15.90 -6.15 -12.91
N HIS A 30 -14.87 -6.98 -12.80
CA HIS A 30 -15.01 -8.43 -12.92
C HIS A 30 -15.88 -9.03 -11.80
N ARG A 31 -15.75 -8.55 -10.55
CA ARG A 31 -16.62 -8.97 -9.43
C ARG A 31 -18.07 -8.58 -9.67
N TYR A 32 -18.33 -7.35 -10.14
CA TYR A 32 -19.70 -6.92 -10.44
C TYR A 32 -20.33 -7.74 -11.56
N ALA A 33 -19.58 -8.05 -12.61
CA ALA A 33 -20.08 -8.86 -13.72
C ALA A 33 -20.35 -10.33 -13.33
N THR A 34 -19.50 -10.91 -12.47
CA THR A 34 -19.61 -12.33 -12.09
C THR A 34 -20.49 -12.57 -10.87
N GLY A 35 -20.74 -11.55 -10.05
CA GLY A 35 -21.41 -11.69 -8.76
C GLY A 35 -20.64 -12.57 -7.76
N ARG A 36 -19.32 -12.76 -7.96
CA ARG A 36 -18.46 -13.65 -7.15
C ARG A 36 -17.25 -12.91 -6.62
N GLU A 37 -16.61 -13.47 -5.60
CA GLU A 37 -15.36 -12.93 -5.03
C GLU A 37 -14.18 -13.04 -6.02
N SER A 38 -13.24 -12.11 -5.92
CA SER A 38 -12.02 -12.12 -6.74
C SER A 38 -11.10 -13.27 -6.33
N ARG A 39 -10.61 -14.03 -7.31
CA ARG A 39 -9.54 -15.01 -7.12
C ARG A 39 -8.17 -14.34 -7.19
N VAL A 40 -7.22 -14.80 -6.38
CA VAL A 40 -5.86 -14.24 -6.36
C VAL A 40 -5.18 -14.42 -7.71
N VAL A 41 -5.40 -15.56 -8.35
CA VAL A 41 -4.84 -15.93 -9.65
C VAL A 41 -5.29 -14.98 -10.78
N THR A 42 -6.49 -14.42 -10.69
CA THR A 42 -6.99 -13.43 -11.64
C THR A 42 -6.18 -12.14 -11.53
N ALA A 43 -5.95 -11.63 -10.31
CA ALA A 43 -5.12 -10.46 -10.07
C ALA A 43 -3.68 -10.68 -10.55
N LEU A 44 -3.10 -11.84 -10.24
CA LEU A 44 -1.76 -12.24 -10.69
C LEU A 44 -1.65 -12.20 -12.22
N THR A 45 -2.66 -12.72 -12.92
CA THR A 45 -2.68 -12.77 -14.38
C THR A 45 -2.74 -11.39 -15.00
N LEU A 46 -3.58 -10.49 -14.46
CA LEU A 46 -3.66 -9.10 -14.93
C LEU A 46 -2.34 -8.35 -14.73
N LEU A 47 -1.72 -8.50 -13.54
CA LEU A 47 -0.44 -7.88 -13.23
C LEU A 47 0.67 -8.37 -14.15
N LYS A 48 0.87 -9.69 -14.27
CA LYS A 48 1.96 -10.24 -15.08
C LYS A 48 1.80 -9.94 -16.57
N SER A 49 0.57 -10.00 -17.10
CA SER A 49 0.29 -9.68 -18.50
C SER A 49 0.54 -8.21 -18.81
N HIS A 50 0.17 -7.31 -17.88
CA HIS A 50 0.46 -5.89 -18.03
C HIS A 50 1.98 -5.63 -17.99
N LEU A 51 2.68 -6.10 -16.96
CA LEU A 51 4.12 -5.85 -16.80
C LEU A 51 4.95 -6.46 -17.95
N PHE A 52 4.61 -7.68 -18.38
CA PHE A 52 5.25 -8.30 -19.53
C PHE A 52 5.03 -7.51 -20.82
N LYS A 53 3.84 -6.92 -21.03
CA LYS A 53 3.56 -6.09 -22.22
C LYS A 53 4.52 -4.88 -22.32
N TYR A 54 4.93 -4.32 -21.19
CA TYR A 54 5.87 -3.20 -21.15
C TYR A 54 7.35 -3.63 -21.06
N GLN A 55 7.64 -4.94 -21.14
CA GLN A 55 9.00 -5.50 -21.22
C GLN A 55 9.96 -4.94 -20.13
N GLY A 56 9.44 -4.69 -18.93
CA GLY A 56 10.24 -4.16 -17.81
C GLY A 56 10.41 -2.64 -17.75
N HIS A 57 9.82 -1.87 -18.68
CA HIS A 57 9.82 -0.40 -18.60
C HIS A 57 8.97 0.15 -17.45
N VAL A 58 7.93 -0.58 -17.07
CA VAL A 58 7.13 -0.29 -15.87
C VAL A 58 7.78 -1.02 -14.70
N SER A 59 8.42 -0.27 -13.81
CA SER A 59 9.26 -0.83 -12.74
C SER A 59 8.46 -1.04 -11.45
N ALA A 60 7.52 -1.98 -11.50
CA ALA A 60 6.73 -2.39 -10.35
C ALA A 60 7.12 -3.80 -9.91
N ALA A 61 7.77 -3.88 -8.76
CA ALA A 61 8.04 -5.13 -8.05
C ALA A 61 6.93 -5.32 -7.00
N LEU A 62 6.15 -6.38 -7.11
CA LEU A 62 4.92 -6.54 -6.32
C LEU A 62 4.94 -7.83 -5.52
N VAL A 63 4.48 -7.78 -4.28
CA VAL A 63 4.10 -8.95 -3.49
C VAL A 63 2.58 -8.97 -3.42
N LEU A 64 1.96 -9.98 -4.03
CA LEU A 64 0.53 -10.16 -4.08
C LEU A 64 0.11 -11.25 -3.10
N GLY A 65 -0.72 -10.91 -2.13
CA GLY A 65 -1.22 -11.85 -1.13
C GLY A 65 -2.74 -11.77 -1.02
N GLY A 66 -3.40 -12.90 -0.84
CA GLY A 66 -4.84 -12.91 -0.62
C GLY A 66 -5.36 -14.28 -0.21
N VAL A 67 -6.62 -14.30 0.22
CA VAL A 67 -7.34 -15.52 0.56
C VAL A 67 -8.56 -15.61 -0.34
N ASP A 68 -8.64 -16.68 -1.11
CA ASP A 68 -9.80 -16.94 -1.97
C ASP A 68 -10.46 -18.29 -1.62
N CYS A 69 -11.38 -18.75 -2.46
CA CYS A 69 -12.11 -19.98 -2.24
C CYS A 69 -11.23 -21.24 -2.22
N THR A 70 -10.02 -21.21 -2.80
CA THR A 70 -9.10 -22.36 -2.79
C THR A 70 -8.08 -22.29 -1.66
N GLY A 71 -7.92 -21.12 -1.00
CA GLY A 71 -7.07 -20.97 0.18
C GLY A 71 -6.27 -19.65 0.17
N PRO A 72 -5.30 -19.53 1.09
CA PRO A 72 -4.33 -18.45 1.06
C PRO A 72 -3.31 -18.67 -0.07
N HIS A 73 -3.00 -17.59 -0.80
CA HIS A 73 -1.98 -17.60 -1.84
C HIS A 73 -1.07 -16.38 -1.68
N LEU A 74 0.23 -16.60 -1.90
CA LEU A 74 1.25 -15.56 -1.88
C LEU A 74 2.10 -15.68 -3.15
N HIS A 75 2.22 -14.57 -3.88
CA HIS A 75 2.96 -14.49 -5.12
C HIS A 75 3.88 -13.28 -5.14
N THR A 76 5.01 -13.42 -5.82
CA THR A 76 5.83 -12.28 -6.26
C THR A 76 5.57 -12.01 -7.73
N VAL A 77 5.62 -10.75 -8.12
CA VAL A 77 5.60 -10.33 -9.53
C VAL A 77 6.74 -9.36 -9.75
N TYR A 78 7.69 -9.75 -10.58
CA TYR A 78 8.82 -8.88 -10.93
C TYR A 78 8.44 -7.94 -12.08
N PRO A 79 9.16 -6.81 -12.25
CA PRO A 79 8.86 -5.80 -13.28
C PRO A 79 8.77 -6.32 -14.72
N HIS A 80 9.47 -7.41 -15.03
CA HIS A 80 9.46 -8.04 -16.36
C HIS A 80 8.32 -9.04 -16.56
N GLY A 81 7.44 -9.23 -15.57
CA GLY A 81 6.27 -10.10 -15.63
C GLY A 81 6.51 -11.55 -15.22
N SER A 82 7.71 -11.90 -14.72
CA SER A 82 7.90 -13.21 -14.06
C SER A 82 7.19 -13.24 -12.71
N THR A 83 6.81 -14.45 -12.30
CA THR A 83 6.01 -14.67 -11.11
C THR A 83 6.44 -15.92 -10.38
N ASP A 84 6.58 -15.85 -9.06
CA ASP A 84 6.84 -17.02 -8.22
C ASP A 84 5.72 -17.19 -7.18
N THR A 85 5.54 -18.44 -6.72
CA THR A 85 4.59 -18.79 -5.65
C THR A 85 5.37 -19.44 -4.53
N LEU A 86 5.41 -18.79 -3.38
CA LEU A 86 6.29 -19.14 -2.27
C LEU A 86 5.57 -18.99 -0.94
N PRO A 87 5.94 -19.77 0.10
CA PRO A 87 5.35 -19.64 1.44
C PRO A 87 5.65 -18.30 2.11
N PHE A 88 6.80 -17.69 1.77
CA PHE A 88 7.19 -16.34 2.18
C PHE A 88 7.95 -15.67 1.03
N ALA A 89 7.95 -14.34 1.02
CA ALA A 89 8.62 -13.55 -0.01
C ALA A 89 9.08 -12.20 0.54
N THR A 90 10.20 -11.69 0.01
CA THR A 90 10.70 -10.35 0.30
C THR A 90 11.03 -9.62 -1.00
N MET A 91 10.73 -8.33 -1.04
CA MET A 91 11.02 -7.45 -2.19
C MET A 91 11.50 -6.08 -1.67
N GLY A 92 12.12 -5.27 -2.54
CA GLY A 92 12.68 -3.97 -2.18
C GLY A 92 14.15 -4.02 -1.77
N SER A 93 14.71 -2.88 -1.35
CA SER A 93 16.14 -2.73 -1.01
C SER A 93 16.52 -3.50 0.27
N GLY A 94 15.68 -3.47 1.30
CA GLY A 94 15.87 -4.22 2.55
C GLY A 94 15.53 -5.72 2.48
N SER A 95 15.25 -6.25 1.27
CA SER A 95 14.74 -7.62 1.08
C SER A 95 15.68 -8.72 1.58
N LEU A 96 17.00 -8.53 1.44
CA LEU A 96 18.00 -9.51 1.87
C LEU A 96 18.07 -9.64 3.40
N ALA A 97 17.99 -8.51 4.12
CA ALA A 97 17.95 -8.52 5.57
C ALA A 97 16.67 -9.21 6.07
N ALA A 98 15.52 -8.89 5.48
CA ALA A 98 14.25 -9.55 5.78
C ALA A 98 14.29 -11.05 5.46
N MET A 99 14.93 -11.45 4.35
CA MET A 99 15.07 -12.85 3.95
C MET A 99 15.85 -13.65 4.99
N SER A 100 16.93 -13.08 5.54
CA SER A 100 17.72 -13.76 6.58
C SER A 100 16.90 -14.11 7.83
N VAL A 101 15.90 -13.28 8.17
CA VAL A 101 14.99 -13.52 9.29
C VAL A 101 13.99 -14.62 8.95
N PHE A 102 13.42 -14.61 7.74
CA PHE A 102 12.54 -15.69 7.30
C PHE A 102 13.26 -17.03 7.27
N GLU A 103 14.43 -17.13 6.64
CA GLU A 103 15.20 -18.38 6.56
C GLU A 103 15.61 -18.94 7.94
N SER A 104 15.82 -18.07 8.93
CA SER A 104 16.23 -18.50 10.27
C SER A 104 15.07 -18.88 11.20
N LYS A 105 13.89 -18.28 11.03
CA LYS A 105 12.78 -18.39 12.00
C LYS A 105 11.48 -18.95 11.42
N TYR A 106 11.31 -19.01 10.10
CA TYR A 106 10.09 -19.52 9.49
C TYR A 106 9.92 -21.02 9.77
N LYS A 107 8.67 -21.41 10.05
CA LYS A 107 8.24 -22.80 10.17
C LYS A 107 6.82 -22.90 9.63
N GLU A 108 6.45 -24.07 9.14
CA GLU A 108 5.05 -24.34 8.77
C GLU A 108 4.15 -24.35 10.02
N GLY A 109 2.88 -23.98 9.83
CA GLY A 109 1.88 -24.02 10.91
C GLY A 109 2.04 -22.95 11.99
N LEU A 110 2.60 -21.79 11.66
CA LEU A 110 2.65 -20.62 12.55
C LEU A 110 1.24 -20.20 12.98
N THR A 111 1.10 -19.85 14.25
CA THR A 111 -0.09 -19.14 14.74
C THR A 111 -0.14 -17.71 14.17
N ARG A 112 -1.31 -17.07 14.25
CA ARG A 112 -1.50 -15.69 13.79
C ARG A 112 -0.51 -14.75 14.45
N GLU A 113 -0.34 -14.85 15.77
CA GLU A 113 0.52 -13.99 16.56
C GLU A 113 2.00 -14.24 16.27
N GLU A 114 2.43 -15.50 16.14
CA GLU A 114 3.79 -15.83 15.70
C GLU A 114 4.08 -15.32 14.28
N GLY A 115 3.11 -15.42 13.37
CA GLY A 115 3.23 -14.91 12.00
C GLY A 115 3.40 -13.39 11.95
N ILE A 116 2.58 -12.66 12.72
CA ILE A 116 2.70 -11.19 12.84
C ILE A 116 4.09 -10.83 13.38
N GLN A 117 4.55 -11.49 14.45
CA GLN A 117 5.85 -11.19 15.04
C GLN A 117 7.01 -11.51 14.09
N LEU A 118 6.94 -12.62 13.36
CA LEU A 118 7.96 -12.99 12.36
C LEU A 118 8.08 -11.94 11.25
N VAL A 119 6.95 -11.49 10.69
CA VAL A 119 6.94 -10.45 9.66
C VAL A 119 7.44 -9.13 10.23
N ALA A 120 7.02 -8.75 11.43
CA ALA A 120 7.50 -7.54 12.09
C ALA A 120 9.02 -7.56 12.33
N ASP A 121 9.55 -8.69 12.81
CA ASP A 121 11.00 -8.90 12.96
C ASP A 121 11.75 -8.79 11.63
N ALA A 122 11.20 -9.36 10.55
CA ALA A 122 11.81 -9.31 9.21
C ALA A 122 11.87 -7.88 8.66
N ILE A 123 10.78 -7.12 8.78
CA ILE A 123 10.76 -5.71 8.37
C ILE A 123 11.67 -4.86 9.27
N ARG A 124 11.70 -5.12 10.58
CA ARG A 124 12.60 -4.44 11.52
C ARG A 124 14.07 -4.67 11.17
N ALA A 125 14.44 -5.88 10.77
CA ALA A 125 15.78 -6.17 10.27
C ALA A 125 16.09 -5.36 9.01
N GLY A 126 15.14 -5.22 8.08
CA GLY A 126 15.27 -4.33 6.92
C GLY A 126 15.50 -2.86 7.34
N ILE A 127 14.67 -2.34 8.24
CA ILE A 127 14.76 -0.95 8.74
C ILE A 127 16.14 -0.61 9.32
N PHE A 128 16.76 -1.52 10.09
CA PHE A 128 18.03 -1.23 10.74
C PHE A 128 19.28 -1.57 9.92
N ASN A 129 19.13 -2.31 8.80
CA ASN A 129 20.27 -2.75 7.98
C ASN A 129 20.25 -2.20 6.54
N ASP A 130 19.19 -1.52 6.12
CA ASP A 130 19.09 -0.87 4.80
C ASP A 130 18.83 0.63 4.94
N LEU A 131 19.59 1.45 4.20
CA LEU A 131 19.46 2.91 4.22
C LEU A 131 18.20 3.41 3.52
N GLY A 132 17.67 2.64 2.56
CA GLY A 132 16.43 2.94 1.85
C GLY A 132 15.16 2.57 2.61
N SER A 133 15.30 1.85 3.74
CA SER A 133 14.20 1.36 4.57
C SER A 133 14.18 2.10 5.91
N GLY A 134 13.00 2.41 6.43
CA GLY A 134 12.88 3.16 7.68
C GLY A 134 11.46 3.42 8.14
N SER A 135 11.33 4.22 9.21
CA SER A 135 10.06 4.61 9.85
C SER A 135 9.39 3.48 10.64
N ASN A 136 8.16 3.12 10.28
CA ASN A 136 7.27 2.29 11.08
C ASN A 136 7.02 0.96 10.37
N VAL A 137 6.59 -0.04 11.13
CA VAL A 137 6.16 -1.34 10.58
C VAL A 137 4.64 -1.35 10.44
N ASP A 138 4.15 -1.58 9.23
CA ASP A 138 2.73 -1.81 8.94
C ASP A 138 2.51 -3.31 8.68
N VAL A 139 1.44 -3.87 9.25
CA VAL A 139 1.09 -5.30 9.09
C VAL A 139 -0.34 -5.42 8.57
N CYS A 140 -0.55 -6.24 7.56
CA CYS A 140 -1.88 -6.58 7.05
C CYS A 140 -2.15 -8.07 7.25
N VAL A 141 -3.18 -8.41 8.02
CA VAL A 141 -3.58 -9.79 8.29
C VAL A 141 -4.82 -10.10 7.45
N ILE A 142 -4.67 -11.04 6.52
CA ILE A 142 -5.76 -11.46 5.62
C ILE A 142 -6.16 -12.87 6.01
N THR A 143 -7.42 -13.04 6.38
CA THR A 143 -8.04 -14.34 6.68
C THR A 143 -9.31 -14.50 5.85
N LYS A 144 -9.90 -15.70 5.86
CA LYS A 144 -11.14 -15.94 5.11
C LYS A 144 -12.27 -15.04 5.64
N GLY A 145 -12.71 -14.10 4.81
CA GLY A 145 -13.81 -13.18 5.11
C GLY A 145 -13.44 -11.98 6.00
N LYS A 146 -12.19 -11.87 6.47
CA LYS A 146 -11.76 -10.76 7.32
C LYS A 146 -10.35 -10.30 6.97
N THR A 147 -10.20 -9.00 6.79
CA THR A 147 -8.91 -8.35 6.63
C THR A 147 -8.73 -7.29 7.70
N GLU A 148 -7.58 -7.32 8.39
CA GLU A 148 -7.20 -6.38 9.44
C GLU A 148 -5.93 -5.65 9.02
N TYR A 149 -6.00 -4.33 8.98
CA TYR A 149 -4.85 -3.48 8.66
C TYR A 149 -4.33 -2.81 9.93
N LEU A 150 -3.17 -3.28 10.39
CA LEU A 150 -2.48 -2.80 11.58
C LEU A 150 -1.41 -1.80 11.15
N ARG A 151 -1.84 -0.55 10.96
CA ARG A 151 -0.93 0.56 10.64
C ARG A 151 -0.16 1.00 11.88
N ASN A 152 1.13 1.29 11.74
CA ASN A 152 2.04 1.64 12.82
C ASN A 152 2.06 0.57 13.92
N TYR A 153 2.08 -0.71 13.53
CA TYR A 153 2.17 -1.83 14.46
C TYR A 153 3.42 -1.71 15.36
N GLU A 154 4.56 -1.33 14.77
CA GLU A 154 5.76 -0.96 15.51
C GLU A 154 6.33 0.39 15.07
N LEU A 155 6.88 1.11 16.05
CA LEU A 155 7.48 2.45 15.91
C LEU A 155 8.93 2.40 16.41
N PRO A 156 9.86 1.73 15.70
CA PRO A 156 11.21 1.50 16.22
C PRO A 156 12.01 2.79 16.42
N ASN A 157 11.75 3.81 15.60
CA ASN A 157 12.53 5.05 15.56
C ASN A 157 11.63 6.28 15.83
N PRO A 158 11.18 6.50 17.08
CA PRO A 158 10.43 7.71 17.41
C PRO A 158 11.33 8.94 17.29
N ARG A 159 10.74 10.09 16.99
CA ARG A 159 11.46 11.37 16.96
C ARG A 159 11.96 11.69 18.38
N THR A 160 13.27 11.56 18.59
CA THR A 160 13.92 11.75 19.91
C THR A 160 14.11 13.22 20.29
N TYR A 161 14.22 14.11 19.29
CA TYR A 161 14.43 15.53 19.52
C TYR A 161 13.36 16.40 18.86
N VAL A 162 12.74 17.23 19.69
CA VAL A 162 11.91 18.37 19.28
C VAL A 162 12.50 19.60 19.95
N SER A 163 12.84 20.61 19.16
CA SER A 163 13.38 21.87 19.71
C SER A 163 12.34 22.50 20.65
N SER A 164 12.68 22.63 21.93
CA SER A 164 11.82 23.24 22.95
C SER A 164 11.58 24.73 22.71
N LYS A 165 12.52 25.40 22.04
CA LYS A 165 12.39 26.82 21.66
C LYS A 165 11.52 27.02 20.42
N GLY A 166 11.36 25.99 19.58
CA GLY A 166 10.78 26.13 18.24
C GLY A 166 11.52 27.16 17.37
N TYR A 167 11.04 27.39 16.15
CA TYR A 167 11.45 28.53 15.35
C TYR A 167 10.20 29.32 15.01
N SER A 168 10.00 30.44 15.69
CA SER A 168 8.89 31.36 15.44
C SER A 168 9.45 32.72 15.07
N PHE A 169 9.03 33.24 13.93
CA PHE A 169 9.42 34.55 13.43
C PHE A 169 8.20 35.47 13.48
N THR A 170 8.39 36.71 13.93
CA THR A 170 7.31 37.70 13.92
C THR A 170 6.92 38.02 12.47
N LYS A 171 5.66 38.40 12.25
CA LYS A 171 5.20 38.82 10.92
C LYS A 171 6.01 40.03 10.46
N GLY A 172 6.50 40.01 9.23
CA GLY A 172 7.30 41.08 8.65
C GLY A 172 8.82 40.83 8.64
N GLN A 173 9.30 39.69 9.16
CA GLN A 173 10.72 39.30 9.08
C GLN A 173 11.17 38.83 7.69
N THR A 174 10.22 38.52 6.80
CA THR A 174 10.50 38.14 5.40
C THR A 174 10.11 39.31 4.50
N GLU A 175 11.06 39.80 3.71
CA GLU A 175 10.81 40.85 2.72
C GLU A 175 9.87 40.31 1.62
N VAL A 176 8.79 41.03 1.34
CA VAL A 176 7.80 40.67 0.33
C VAL A 176 7.85 41.70 -0.79
N LEU A 177 8.34 41.30 -1.97
CA LEU A 177 8.49 42.20 -3.12
C LEU A 177 7.15 42.58 -3.78
N SER A 178 6.20 41.65 -3.80
CA SER A 178 4.85 41.91 -4.31
C SER A 178 3.83 40.98 -3.65
N ALA A 179 2.61 41.49 -3.45
CA ALA A 179 1.50 40.71 -2.91
C ALA A 179 0.24 41.00 -3.72
N LYS A 180 -0.52 39.95 -4.07
CA LYS A 180 -1.81 40.05 -4.73
C LYS A 180 -2.86 39.36 -3.87
N ILE A 181 -3.87 40.12 -3.46
CA ILE A 181 -5.00 39.60 -2.68
C ILE A 181 -6.20 39.48 -3.61
N ILE A 182 -6.71 38.27 -3.79
CA ILE A 182 -7.91 38.00 -4.60
C ILE A 182 -9.04 37.65 -3.63
N PRO A 183 -10.03 38.53 -3.44
CA PRO A 183 -11.16 38.23 -2.58
C PRO A 183 -12.00 37.11 -3.21
N LEU A 184 -12.36 36.11 -2.41
CA LEU A 184 -13.32 35.08 -2.83
C LEU A 184 -14.69 35.73 -2.99
N LYS A 185 -15.41 35.42 -4.08
CA LYS A 185 -16.80 35.86 -4.25
C LYS A 185 -17.70 35.15 -3.23
N GLN A 186 -18.68 35.87 -2.71
CA GLN A 186 -19.69 35.32 -1.79
C GLN A 186 -20.40 34.14 -2.48
N LYS A 187 -20.48 33.00 -1.79
CA LYS A 187 -21.18 31.81 -2.27
C LYS A 187 -22.65 32.21 -2.47
N VAL A 188 -23.16 32.14 -3.69
CA VAL A 188 -24.59 32.37 -3.96
C VAL A 188 -25.32 31.17 -3.38
N GLU A 189 -26.01 31.35 -2.26
CA GLU A 189 -26.99 30.38 -1.77
C GLU A 189 -28.21 30.51 -2.68
N VAL A 190 -28.36 29.57 -3.61
CA VAL A 190 -29.61 29.39 -4.35
C VAL A 190 -30.60 28.83 -3.33
N ALA A 191 -31.45 29.69 -2.76
CA ALA A 191 -32.66 29.22 -2.12
C ALA A 191 -33.51 28.56 -3.19
N GLU A 192 -33.90 27.30 -3.00
CA GLU A 192 -35.00 26.70 -3.76
C GLU A 192 -36.23 27.56 -3.47
N GLY A 193 -36.52 28.49 -4.39
CA GLY A 193 -37.77 29.22 -4.39
C GLY A 193 -38.86 28.18 -4.47
N GLY A 194 -39.70 28.13 -3.43
CA GLY A 194 -40.80 27.19 -3.35
C GLY A 194 -41.59 27.21 -4.65
N ASP A 195 -41.84 26.01 -5.18
CA ASP A 195 -42.91 25.78 -6.14
C ASP A 195 -44.18 26.39 -5.54
N ALA A 196 -44.54 27.57 -6.04
CA ALA A 196 -45.87 28.12 -5.86
C ALA A 196 -46.82 27.18 -6.62
N MET A 197 -47.34 26.18 -5.91
CA MET A 197 -48.67 25.67 -6.22
C MET A 197 -49.66 26.79 -5.92
N GLU A 198 -50.12 27.47 -6.95
CA GLU A 198 -51.42 28.15 -6.94
C GLU A 198 -52.23 27.66 -8.14
N GLU A 199 -53.29 26.92 -7.76
CA GLU A 199 -54.51 26.46 -8.46
C GLU A 199 -54.45 25.71 -9.80
#